data_AF-A0A7J4LQN0-F1
#
_entry.id   AF-A0A7J4LQN0-F1
#
_cell.length_a   1.000
_cell.length_b   1.000
_cell.length_c   1.000
_cell.angle_alpha   90.00
_cell.angle_beta   90.00
_cell.angle_gamma   90.00
#
_symmetry.space_group_name_H-M   'P 1'
#
loop_
_entity.id
_entity.type
_entity.pdbx_description
1 polymer ?
#
loop_
_entity_poly.entity_id
_entity_poly.type
_entity_poly.pdbx_seq_one_letter_code
_entity_poly.pdbx_strand_id
1 'polypeptide(L)'
;MITPIVNEPALVSRDRIKVLSVADVHLGIEWELRMGGISIPSQADAHKRRLRELIKKERPDAIVLLGDVKHNVPYTSRQEWREVPEFLGALGELADVHIVPGNHDGDLERLIGGVHNVSMHPMGGFVLDGVGYVHGHAWPSAELYSAGCIVMSHNHPAVRFTD
;
A
#
# COMPACT_ATOMS: atom_id res chain seq x y z
N MET A 1 4.73 14.01 -14.02
CA MET A 1 3.27 14.30 -13.90
C MET A 1 2.68 13.40 -12.83
N ILE A 2 1.80 13.92 -11.97
CA ILE A 2 1.08 13.13 -10.96
C ILE A 2 -0.41 13.30 -11.20
N THR A 3 -1.12 12.18 -11.30
CA THR A 3 -2.54 12.15 -11.67
C THR A 3 -3.29 11.15 -10.79
N PRO A 4 -4.34 11.57 -10.06
CA PRO A 4 -5.21 10.63 -9.37
C PRO A 4 -6.01 9.80 -10.38
N ILE A 5 -6.31 8.56 -10.05
CA ILE A 5 -7.18 7.72 -10.88
C ILE A 5 -8.63 7.97 -10.44
N VAL A 6 -9.43 8.52 -11.34
CA VAL A 6 -10.84 8.80 -11.07
C VAL A 6 -11.58 7.51 -10.67
N ASN A 7 -12.32 7.57 -9.56
CA ASN A 7 -13.06 6.46 -8.93
C ASN A 7 -12.19 5.35 -8.29
N GLU A 8 -10.88 5.55 -8.16
CA GLU A 8 -9.99 4.63 -7.47
C GLU A 8 -9.18 5.36 -6.39
N PRO A 9 -8.97 4.77 -5.21
CA PRO A 9 -8.09 5.32 -4.18
C PRO A 9 -6.62 5.06 -4.56
N ALA A 10 -6.22 5.56 -5.72
CA ALA A 10 -4.92 5.33 -6.31
C ALA A 10 -4.46 6.54 -7.11
N LEU A 11 -3.15 6.69 -7.26
CA LEU A 11 -2.56 7.69 -8.14
C LEU A 11 -1.52 7.07 -9.06
N VAL A 12 -1.25 7.75 -10.16
CA VAL A 12 -0.14 7.46 -11.05
C VAL A 12 0.83 8.63 -11.01
N SER A 13 2.11 8.35 -10.79
CA SER A 13 3.18 9.27 -11.17
C SER A 13 3.86 8.78 -12.44
N ARG A 14 4.29 9.72 -13.28
CA ARG A 14 5.01 9.45 -14.52
C ARG A 14 6.07 10.52 -14.77
N ASP A 15 7.33 10.13 -14.73
CA ASP A 15 8.43 10.84 -15.39
C ASP A 15 9.09 9.89 -16.40
N ARG A 16 10.14 9.16 -15.99
CA ARG A 16 10.80 8.15 -16.84
C ARG A 16 10.11 6.79 -16.76
N ILE A 17 9.51 6.47 -15.61
CA ILE A 17 8.72 5.25 -15.40
C ILE A 17 7.30 5.63 -14.96
N LYS A 18 6.36 4.71 -15.15
CA LYS A 18 4.99 4.82 -14.64
C LYS A 18 4.92 4.10 -13.29
N VAL A 19 4.64 4.83 -12.22
CA VAL A 19 4.45 4.27 -10.89
C VAL A 19 2.98 4.36 -10.50
N LEU A 20 2.39 3.23 -10.10
CA LEU A 20 1.06 3.17 -9.50
C LEU A 20 1.20 3.18 -7.98
N SER A 21 0.59 4.12 -7.29
CA SER A 21 0.60 4.16 -5.82
C SER A 21 -0.78 3.91 -5.24
N VAL A 22 -0.82 3.07 -4.20
CA VAL A 22 -1.99 2.66 -3.43
C VAL A 22 -1.60 2.66 -1.96
N ALA A 23 -2.51 2.93 -1.04
CA ALA A 23 -2.21 3.03 0.38
C ALA A 23 -3.33 2.40 1.23
N ASP A 24 -3.04 2.13 2.50
CA ASP A 24 -4.02 1.81 3.55
C ASP A 24 -4.98 0.66 3.17
N VAL A 25 -4.41 -0.43 2.65
CA VAL A 25 -5.18 -1.60 2.18
C VAL A 25 -5.81 -2.35 3.35
N HIS A 26 -5.16 -2.37 4.52
CA HIS A 26 -5.61 -2.97 5.77
C HIS A 26 -6.13 -4.41 5.62
N LEU A 27 -5.35 -5.28 4.98
CA LEU A 27 -5.66 -6.71 4.93
C LEU A 27 -5.75 -7.27 6.36
N GLY A 28 -6.82 -8.01 6.65
CA GLY A 28 -7.04 -8.63 7.95
C GLY A 28 -7.84 -7.79 8.96
N ILE A 29 -8.36 -6.63 8.58
CA ILE A 29 -9.26 -5.82 9.42
C ILE A 29 -10.51 -6.61 9.88
N GLU A 30 -10.94 -7.59 9.10
CA GLU A 30 -12.07 -8.45 9.42
C GLU A 30 -11.83 -9.29 10.67
N TRP A 31 -10.57 -9.59 11.00
CA TRP A 31 -10.22 -10.27 12.24
C TRP A 31 -10.53 -9.41 13.47
N GLU A 32 -10.13 -8.13 13.46
CA GLU A 32 -10.43 -7.19 14.55
C GLU A 32 -11.95 -7.01 14.70
N LEU A 33 -12.66 -6.79 13.59
CA LEU A 33 -14.11 -6.67 13.59
C LEU A 33 -14.78 -7.91 14.18
N ARG A 34 -14.30 -9.12 13.85
CA ARG A 34 -14.81 -10.38 14.41
C ARG A 34 -14.61 -10.46 15.91
N MET A 35 -13.46 -10.05 16.41
CA MET A 35 -13.20 -9.97 17.85
C MET A 35 -14.11 -8.95 18.55
N GLY A 36 -14.54 -7.91 17.83
CA GLY A 36 -15.58 -6.96 18.25
C GLY A 36 -17.03 -7.44 18.08
N GLY A 37 -17.26 -8.68 17.64
CA GLY A 37 -18.60 -9.26 17.45
C GLY A 37 -19.22 -9.02 16.05
N ILE A 38 -18.49 -8.40 15.13
CA ILE A 38 -18.94 -8.16 13.75
C ILE A 38 -18.26 -9.16 12.82
N SER A 39 -19.02 -10.11 12.29
CA SER A 39 -18.48 -11.12 11.36
C SER A 39 -18.75 -10.73 9.91
N ILE A 40 -17.68 -10.38 9.18
CA ILE A 40 -17.71 -10.14 7.74
C ILE A 40 -16.74 -11.08 7.01
N PRO A 41 -16.99 -11.41 5.72
CA PRO A 41 -16.06 -12.21 4.92
C PRO A 41 -14.79 -11.42 4.60
N SER A 42 -13.68 -12.14 4.43
CA SER A 42 -12.40 -11.57 3.99
C SER A 42 -12.54 -10.80 2.68
N GLN A 43 -11.98 -9.60 2.64
CA GLN A 43 -11.93 -8.73 1.47
C GLN A 43 -10.63 -8.89 0.67
N ALA A 44 -9.67 -9.72 1.11
CA ALA A 44 -8.36 -9.85 0.47
C ALA A 44 -8.45 -10.20 -1.02
N ASP A 45 -9.33 -11.13 -1.39
CA ASP A 45 -9.56 -11.49 -2.79
C ASP A 45 -10.23 -10.38 -3.61
N ALA A 46 -11.09 -9.57 -2.99
CA ALA A 46 -11.71 -8.43 -3.65
C ALA A 46 -10.68 -7.32 -3.92
N HIS A 47 -9.85 -6.99 -2.92
CA HIS A 47 -8.74 -6.05 -3.06
C HIS A 47 -7.74 -6.53 -4.13
N LYS A 48 -7.35 -7.81 -4.09
CA LYS A 48 -6.48 -8.43 -5.10
C LYS A 48 -7.05 -8.30 -6.51
N ARG A 49 -8.33 -8.64 -6.72
CA ARG A 49 -8.96 -8.51 -8.05
C ARG A 49 -8.96 -7.07 -8.54
N ARG A 50 -9.42 -6.13 -7.71
CA ARG A 50 -9.48 -4.70 -8.04
C ARG A 50 -8.11 -4.16 -8.44
N LEU A 51 -7.07 -4.45 -7.66
CA LEU A 51 -5.71 -4.01 -7.99
C LEU A 51 -5.14 -4.67 -9.23
N ARG A 52 -5.39 -5.96 -9.47
CA ARG A 52 -4.97 -6.63 -10.71
C ARG A 52 -5.62 -5.99 -11.94
N GLU A 53 -6.90 -5.64 -11.86
CA GLU A 53 -7.60 -4.91 -12.93
C GLU A 53 -6.99 -3.53 -13.15
N LEU A 54 -6.71 -2.80 -12.07
CA LEU A 54 -6.07 -1.49 -12.12
C LEU A 54 -4.66 -1.57 -12.74
N ILE A 55 -3.85 -2.52 -12.32
CA ILE A 55 -2.50 -2.75 -12.86
C ILE A 55 -2.56 -3.15 -14.34
N LYS A 56 -3.50 -4.00 -14.75
CA LYS A 56 -3.68 -4.35 -16.17
C LYS A 56 -4.08 -3.16 -17.02
N LYS A 57 -4.95 -2.29 -16.49
CA LYS A 57 -5.42 -1.08 -17.17
C LYS A 57 -4.30 -0.05 -17.29
N GLU A 58 -3.63 0.22 -16.18
CA GLU A 58 -2.62 1.27 -16.10
C GLU A 58 -1.25 0.82 -16.63
N ARG A 59 -0.93 -0.47 -16.57
CA ARG A 59 0.37 -1.04 -16.97
C ARG A 59 1.55 -0.26 -16.36
N PRO A 60 1.61 -0.13 -15.02
CA PRO A 60 2.73 0.53 -14.37
C PRO A 60 4.01 -0.31 -14.51
N ASP A 61 5.15 0.36 -14.49
CA ASP A 61 6.46 -0.27 -14.39
C ASP A 61 6.77 -0.69 -12.94
N ALA A 62 6.25 0.08 -11.96
CA ALA A 62 6.38 -0.21 -10.54
C ALA A 62 5.11 0.12 -9.75
N ILE A 63 4.92 -0.56 -8.62
CA ILE A 63 3.83 -0.35 -7.68
C ILE A 63 4.43 0.15 -6.36
N VAL A 64 3.84 1.19 -5.78
CA VAL A 64 4.16 1.65 -4.42
C VAL A 64 2.97 1.40 -3.51
N LEU A 65 3.14 0.53 -2.52
CA LEU A 65 2.21 0.38 -1.39
C LEU A 65 2.65 1.32 -0.27
N LEU A 66 1.88 2.37 -0.04
CA LEU A 66 2.22 3.48 0.83
C LEU A 66 1.68 3.28 2.26
N GLY A 67 2.09 2.15 2.84
CA GLY A 67 1.84 1.75 4.22
C GLY A 67 0.45 1.18 4.48
N ASP A 68 0.33 0.62 5.68
CA ASP A 68 -0.86 -0.05 6.20
C ASP A 68 -1.38 -1.14 5.25
N VAL A 69 -0.46 -2.00 4.79
CA VAL A 69 -0.76 -3.17 3.95
C VAL A 69 -1.57 -4.19 4.75
N LYS A 70 -1.17 -4.43 6.01
CA LYS A 70 -1.91 -5.29 6.96
C LYS A 70 -2.47 -4.45 8.10
N HIS A 71 -3.36 -5.02 8.91
CA HIS A 71 -4.16 -4.26 9.86
C HIS A 71 -3.82 -4.51 11.33
N ASN A 72 -3.65 -5.75 11.78
CA ASN A 72 -3.68 -6.02 13.21
C ASN A 72 -2.39 -5.60 13.92
N VAL A 73 -2.53 -4.92 15.06
CA VAL A 73 -1.42 -4.50 15.93
C VAL A 73 -1.70 -4.91 17.39
N PRO A 74 -0.68 -5.26 18.19
CA PRO A 74 0.72 -5.41 17.82
C PRO A 74 1.03 -6.75 17.12
N TYR A 75 0.07 -7.66 17.03
CA TYR A 75 0.28 -9.03 16.52
C TYR A 75 -0.39 -9.28 15.18
N THR A 76 0.31 -10.01 14.31
CA THR A 76 -0.22 -10.49 13.04
C THR A 76 -1.14 -11.70 13.23
N SER A 77 -2.38 -11.59 12.77
CA SER A 77 -3.40 -12.63 12.83
C SER A 77 -3.09 -13.80 11.88
N ARG A 78 -3.67 -14.98 12.14
CA ARG A 78 -3.55 -16.15 11.23
C ARG A 78 -4.10 -15.85 9.82
N GLN A 79 -5.07 -14.96 9.72
CA GLN A 79 -5.61 -14.51 8.44
C GLN A 79 -4.54 -13.76 7.64
N GLU A 80 -3.86 -12.79 8.26
CA GLU A 80 -2.80 -12.01 7.61
C GLU A 80 -1.58 -12.87 7.24
N TRP A 81 -1.20 -13.82 8.08
CA TRP A 81 -0.12 -14.79 7.78
C TRP A 81 -0.37 -15.57 6.48
N ARG A 82 -1.63 -15.73 6.09
CA ARG A 82 -2.02 -16.38 4.84
C ARG A 82 -2.23 -15.37 3.72
N GLU A 83 -3.01 -14.34 3.96
CA GLU A 83 -3.54 -13.47 2.90
C GLU A 83 -2.53 -12.43 2.42
N VAL A 84 -1.65 -11.92 3.29
CA VAL A 84 -0.68 -10.87 2.91
C VAL A 84 0.36 -11.40 1.91
N PRO A 85 1.02 -12.56 2.13
CA PRO A 85 1.96 -13.11 1.15
C PRO A 85 1.29 -13.45 -0.19
N GLU A 86 0.09 -14.05 -0.16
CA GLU A 86 -0.69 -14.37 -1.37
C GLU A 86 -1.06 -13.10 -2.16
N PHE A 87 -1.47 -12.03 -1.46
CA PHE A 87 -1.79 -10.75 -2.08
C PHE A 87 -0.55 -10.11 -2.71
N LEU A 88 0.54 -9.98 -1.96
CA LEU A 88 1.77 -9.34 -2.43
C LEU A 88 2.42 -10.13 -3.56
N GLY A 89 2.41 -11.46 -3.50
CA GLY A 89 2.91 -12.31 -4.58
C GLY A 89 2.15 -12.10 -5.89
N ALA A 90 0.82 -12.01 -5.83
CA ALA A 90 0.00 -11.73 -7.01
C ALA A 90 0.25 -10.35 -7.63
N LEU A 91 0.72 -9.36 -6.84
CA LEU A 91 1.15 -8.07 -7.36
C LEU A 91 2.56 -8.13 -7.94
N GLY A 92 3.49 -8.81 -7.25
CA GLY A 92 4.88 -9.01 -7.69
C GLY A 92 5.01 -9.81 -8.99
N GLU A 93 4.02 -10.65 -9.33
CA GLU A 93 3.90 -11.28 -10.65
C GLU A 93 3.63 -10.29 -11.80
N LEU A 94 3.16 -9.08 -11.49
CA LEU A 94 2.71 -8.11 -12.49
C LEU A 94 3.65 -6.91 -12.65
N ALA A 95 4.31 -6.47 -11.58
CA ALA A 95 5.27 -5.37 -11.57
C ALA A 95 6.12 -5.41 -10.29
N ASP A 96 7.22 -4.65 -10.25
CA ASP A 96 8.02 -4.49 -9.03
C ASP A 96 7.22 -3.74 -7.96
N VAL A 97 7.14 -4.32 -6.76
CA VAL A 97 6.40 -3.76 -5.62
C VAL A 97 7.37 -3.17 -4.61
N HIS A 98 7.15 -1.91 -4.28
CA HIS A 98 7.85 -1.17 -3.26
C HIS A 98 6.88 -0.87 -2.12
N ILE A 99 7.27 -1.19 -0.88
CA ILE A 99 6.44 -0.96 0.30
C ILE A 99 7.14 0.05 1.19
N VAL A 100 6.46 1.15 1.52
CA VAL A 100 6.86 2.00 2.65
C VAL A 100 5.98 1.58 3.82
N PRO A 101 6.53 1.00 4.90
CA PRO A 101 5.69 0.48 5.98
C PRO A 101 4.92 1.60 6.67
N GLY A 102 3.65 1.34 6.98
CA GLY A 102 2.81 2.17 7.85
C GLY A 102 2.88 1.74 9.31
N ASN A 103 2.14 2.42 10.18
CA ASN A 103 2.14 2.09 11.62
C ASN A 103 1.46 0.75 11.92
N HIS A 104 0.66 0.22 10.99
CA HIS A 104 0.08 -1.11 11.13
C HIS A 104 1.01 -2.23 10.63
N ASP A 105 2.09 -1.96 9.89
CA ASP A 105 2.88 -2.98 9.19
C ASP A 105 3.96 -3.68 10.03
N GLY A 106 3.77 -3.78 11.35
CA GLY A 106 4.65 -4.59 12.21
C GLY A 106 4.75 -6.05 11.74
N ASP A 107 5.93 -6.67 11.84
CA ASP A 107 6.23 -8.02 11.34
C ASP A 107 6.08 -8.23 9.80
N LEU A 108 5.80 -7.19 9.00
CA LEU A 108 5.60 -7.34 7.56
C LEU A 108 6.82 -7.95 6.84
N GLU A 109 8.04 -7.65 7.29
CA GLU A 109 9.29 -8.27 6.80
C GLU A 109 9.24 -9.80 6.83
N ARG A 110 8.63 -10.38 7.86
CA ARG A 110 8.49 -11.83 8.02
C ARG A 110 7.48 -12.42 7.05
N LEU A 111 6.46 -11.64 6.65
CA LEU A 111 5.44 -12.05 5.68
C LEU A 111 5.98 -12.01 4.25
N ILE A 112 6.93 -11.12 3.95
CA ILE A 112 7.48 -10.96 2.60
C ILE A 112 8.73 -11.81 2.31
N GLY A 113 9.28 -12.51 3.31
CA GLY A 113 10.56 -13.24 3.23
C GLY A 113 10.70 -14.36 2.18
N GLY A 114 9.70 -14.57 1.33
CA GLY A 114 9.74 -15.49 0.18
C GLY A 114 8.94 -14.98 -1.02
N VAL A 115 8.57 -13.70 -1.03
CA VAL A 115 7.73 -13.11 -2.09
C VAL A 115 8.65 -12.39 -3.08
N HIS A 116 8.63 -12.84 -4.33
CA HIS A 116 9.44 -12.26 -5.40
C HIS A 116 8.95 -10.87 -5.81
N ASN A 117 9.88 -10.01 -6.24
CA ASN A 117 9.62 -8.65 -6.72
C ASN A 117 8.90 -7.75 -5.70
N VAL A 118 9.08 -8.02 -4.41
CA VAL A 118 8.58 -7.19 -3.32
C VAL A 118 9.76 -6.71 -2.50
N SER A 119 9.86 -5.40 -2.34
CA SER A 119 10.91 -4.73 -1.57
C SER A 119 10.29 -3.81 -0.53
N MET A 120 10.86 -3.80 0.67
CA MET A 120 10.45 -2.91 1.74
C MET A 120 11.47 -1.79 1.91
N HIS A 121 10.97 -0.56 2.06
CA HIS A 121 11.76 0.65 2.23
C HIS A 121 11.72 1.13 3.69
N PRO A 122 12.62 2.05 4.09
CA PRO A 122 12.56 2.67 5.41
C PRO A 122 11.24 3.39 5.66
N MET A 123 10.77 3.39 6.91
CA MET A 123 9.53 4.08 7.31
C MET A 123 9.54 5.60 7.09
N GLY A 124 10.74 6.19 7.04
CA GLY A 124 10.94 7.61 6.67
C GLY A 124 10.69 7.90 5.19
N GLY A 125 10.39 6.87 4.39
CA GLY A 125 10.13 6.99 2.97
C GLY A 125 11.39 6.89 2.10
N PHE A 126 11.16 6.97 0.79
CA PHE A 126 12.19 6.87 -0.25
C PHE A 126 11.81 7.72 -1.47
N VAL A 127 12.75 7.90 -2.41
CA VAL A 127 12.52 8.60 -3.68
C VAL A 127 12.59 7.60 -4.83
N LEU A 128 11.61 7.66 -5.74
CA LEU A 128 11.57 6.90 -6.98
C LEU A 128 11.13 7.81 -8.12
N ASP A 129 11.91 7.84 -9.19
CA ASP A 129 11.64 8.65 -10.39
C ASP A 129 11.36 10.14 -10.09
N GLY A 130 12.12 10.70 -9.14
CA GLY A 130 12.00 12.11 -8.73
C GLY A 130 10.80 12.43 -7.82
N VAL A 131 10.02 11.42 -7.42
CA VAL A 131 8.88 11.53 -6.50
C VAL A 131 9.21 10.89 -5.17
N GLY A 132 8.93 11.59 -4.07
CA GLY A 132 9.08 11.08 -2.71
C GLY A 132 7.84 10.32 -2.27
N TYR A 133 8.03 9.21 -1.57
CA TYR A 133 6.97 8.35 -1.06
C TYR A 133 7.18 8.11 0.43
N VAL A 134 6.21 8.50 1.26
CA VAL A 134 6.22 8.26 2.71
C VAL A 134 4.80 7.91 3.19
N HIS A 135 4.64 7.03 4.18
CA HIS A 135 3.30 6.75 4.72
C HIS A 135 2.71 7.98 5.42
N GLY A 136 3.49 8.65 6.29
CA GLY A 136 3.10 9.90 6.96
C GLY A 136 3.09 9.84 8.49
N HIS A 137 3.17 8.64 9.08
CA HIS A 137 3.21 8.44 10.53
C HIS A 137 4.60 8.67 11.17
N ALA A 138 5.67 8.64 10.37
CA ALA A 138 7.06 8.71 10.82
C ALA A 138 7.77 9.96 10.25
N TRP A 139 8.91 10.33 10.85
CA TRP A 139 9.69 11.47 10.37
C TRP A 139 10.24 11.21 8.96
N PRO A 140 9.97 12.09 7.98
CA PRO A 140 10.46 11.91 6.61
C PRO A 140 12.00 11.92 6.54
N SER A 141 12.56 11.00 5.76
CA SER A 141 13.98 10.97 5.43
C SER A 141 14.37 12.26 4.72
N ALA A 142 15.58 12.78 4.98
CA ALA A 142 16.05 14.03 4.38
C ALA A 142 16.08 14.00 2.84
N GLU A 143 16.24 12.82 2.25
CA GLU A 143 16.22 12.61 0.81
C GLU A 143 14.90 13.04 0.15
N LEU A 144 13.76 12.94 0.86
CA LEU A 144 12.45 13.32 0.31
C LEU A 144 12.37 14.82 -0.01
N TYR A 145 13.16 15.66 0.67
CA TYR A 145 13.20 17.09 0.38
C TYR A 145 13.85 17.43 -0.97
N SER A 146 14.53 16.46 -1.59
CA SER A 146 15.04 16.63 -2.97
C SER A 146 13.99 16.33 -4.04
N ALA A 147 12.87 15.70 -3.68
CA ALA A 147 11.81 15.35 -4.60
C ALA A 147 10.96 16.57 -4.96
N GLY A 148 10.60 16.69 -6.24
CA GLY A 148 9.73 17.78 -6.70
C GLY A 148 8.28 17.66 -6.18
N CYS A 149 7.90 16.48 -5.71
CA CYS A 149 6.63 16.21 -5.07
C CYS A 149 6.77 15.04 -4.09
N ILE A 150 5.98 15.08 -3.01
CA ILE A 150 5.87 13.99 -2.04
C ILE A 150 4.44 13.46 -2.07
N VAL A 151 4.31 12.15 -2.20
CA VAL A 151 3.08 11.40 -2.05
C VAL A 151 3.04 10.83 -0.63
N MET A 152 1.94 11.08 0.08
CA MET A 152 1.74 10.68 1.47
C MET A 152 0.34 10.10 1.70
N SER A 153 0.20 9.20 2.68
CA SER A 153 -1.09 8.65 3.10
C SER A 153 -1.36 8.84 4.61
N HIS A 154 -1.83 7.81 5.33
CA HIS A 154 -2.09 7.76 6.77
C HIS A 154 -3.32 8.54 7.28
N ASN A 155 -3.53 9.77 6.81
CA ASN A 155 -4.56 10.66 7.37
C ASN A 155 -6.00 10.34 6.95
N HIS A 156 -6.21 9.40 6.01
CA HIS A 156 -7.51 8.97 5.47
C HIS A 156 -8.43 10.18 5.15
N PRO A 157 -8.00 11.12 4.29
CA PRO A 157 -8.70 12.37 4.09
C PRO A 157 -10.11 12.13 3.52
N ALA A 158 -11.11 12.78 4.12
CA ALA A 158 -12.50 12.71 3.69
C ALA A 158 -13.08 14.12 3.49
N VAL A 159 -13.94 14.27 2.49
CA VAL A 159 -14.69 15.51 2.24
C VAL A 159 -16.14 15.26 2.59
N ARG A 160 -16.67 16.05 3.53
CA ARG A 160 -18.10 16.04 3.87
C ARG A 160 -18.82 17.08 3.03
N PHE A 161 -19.82 16.64 2.28
CA PHE A 161 -20.79 17.54 1.65
C PHE A 161 -21.92 17.84 2.63
N THR A 162 -22.35 19.09 2.66
CA THR A 162 -23.50 19.57 3.43
C THR A 162 -24.39 20.37 2.49
N ASP A 163 -25.70 20.31 2.73
CA ASP A 163 -26.69 21.24 2.19
C ASP A 163 -26.72 22.55 3.00
#